data_AF-A0A257JCL0-F1
#
_entry.id   AF-A0A257JCL0-F1
#
_cell.length_a   1.000
_cell.length_b   1.000
_cell.length_c   1.000
_cell.angle_alpha   90.00
_cell.angle_beta   90.00
_cell.angle_gamma   90.00
#
_symmetry.space_group_name_H-M   'P 1'
#
loop_
_entity.id
_entity.type
_entity.pdbx_description
1 polymer ?
#
loop_
_entity_poly.entity_id
_entity_poly.type
_entity_poly.pdbx_seq_one_letter_code
_entity_poly.pdbx_strand_id
1 'polypeptide(L)'
;IRRADHLIDIGPGAGKRGGRLIAQGVAADLSANPDSLTGRFLAHPLRHPLHPRRTVNRATFALALGGARLHNLQGVDVNVPLQRLVAVTGVSGSGKSTLARDVLLANVHAIVATKVSKAGRDALAAGILPPLVGCSGLTGFEPIDRVLEVDQTPIGKTPRSCPATYIGFWDTIRKL
;
A
#
# COMPACT_ATOMS: atom_id res chain seq x y z
N ILE A 1 12.95 13.63 -13.70
CA ILE A 1 14.03 14.41 -13.03
C ILE A 1 15.29 14.47 -13.88
N ARG A 2 16.07 13.38 -14.05
CA ARG A 2 17.34 13.43 -14.81
C ARG A 2 17.26 13.88 -16.28
N ARG A 3 16.10 13.75 -16.92
CA ARG A 3 15.86 14.17 -18.32
C ARG A 3 15.27 15.57 -18.46
N ALA A 4 15.05 16.29 -17.36
CA ALA A 4 14.48 17.63 -17.44
C ALA A 4 15.57 18.61 -17.90
N ASP A 5 15.23 19.51 -18.82
CA ASP A 5 16.12 20.58 -19.27
C ASP A 5 16.39 21.59 -18.14
N HIS A 6 15.44 21.74 -17.23
CA HIS A 6 15.56 22.60 -16.06
C HIS A 6 14.85 21.97 -14.85
N LEU A 7 15.52 22.03 -13.70
CA LEU A 7 15.02 21.58 -12.41
C LEU A 7 15.00 22.75 -11.44
N ILE A 8 14.00 22.75 -10.57
CA ILE A 8 13.84 23.69 -9.46
C ILE A 8 13.66 22.86 -8.20
N ASP A 9 14.59 22.99 -7.25
CA ASP A 9 14.55 22.29 -5.97
C ASP A 9 14.10 23.24 -4.84
N ILE A 10 13.02 22.87 -4.15
CA ILE A 10 12.40 23.65 -3.08
C ILE A 10 12.58 22.92 -1.76
N GLY A 11 13.02 23.64 -0.72
CA GLY A 11 13.33 23.04 0.58
C GLY A 11 13.66 24.06 1.66
N PRO A 12 14.49 23.71 2.67
CA PRO A 12 15.14 22.40 2.87
C PRO A 12 14.21 21.30 3.43
N GLY A 13 13.00 21.66 3.88
CA GLY A 13 12.00 20.71 4.38
C GLY A 13 10.58 21.02 3.92
N ALA A 14 9.60 20.33 4.51
CA ALA A 14 8.18 20.59 4.24
C ALA A 14 7.58 21.56 5.28
N GLY A 15 6.44 22.17 4.92
CA GLY A 15 5.70 23.10 5.79
C GLY A 15 6.50 24.36 6.12
N LYS A 16 6.51 24.78 7.39
CA LYS A 16 7.24 25.98 7.85
C LYS A 16 8.76 25.93 7.63
N ARG A 17 9.32 24.74 7.37
CA ARG A 17 10.75 24.52 7.08
C ARG A 17 11.07 24.52 5.58
N GLY A 18 10.07 24.79 4.73
CA GLY A 18 10.20 24.83 3.28
C GLY A 18 10.08 26.23 2.70
N GLY A 19 9.72 26.30 1.42
CA GLY A 19 9.39 27.56 0.74
C GLY A 19 10.59 28.35 0.26
N ARG A 20 11.79 27.76 0.24
CA ARG A 20 13.00 28.40 -0.29
C ARG A 20 13.47 27.68 -1.55
N LEU A 21 13.97 28.45 -2.51
CA LEU A 21 14.71 27.93 -3.64
C LEU A 21 16.10 27.48 -3.16
N ILE A 22 16.38 26.18 -3.26
CA ILE A 22 17.65 25.60 -2.81
C ILE A 22 18.64 25.50 -3.97
N ALA A 23 18.16 25.05 -5.12
CA ALA A 23 18.94 24.90 -6.33
C ALA A 23 18.03 25.03 -7.56
N GLN A 24 18.59 25.52 -8.67
CA GLN A 24 17.95 25.50 -9.97
C GLN A 24 19.00 25.30 -11.06
N GLY A 25 18.62 24.70 -12.19
CA GLY A 25 19.55 24.40 -13.28
C GLY A 25 19.33 23.01 -13.86
N VAL A 26 20.35 22.45 -14.49
CA VAL A 26 20.31 21.06 -14.98
C VAL A 26 20.54 20.07 -13.83
N ALA A 27 20.31 18.78 -14.07
CA ALA A 27 20.51 17.74 -13.05
C ALA A 27 21.94 17.70 -12.47
N ALA A 28 22.96 18.09 -13.27
CA ALA A 28 24.34 18.19 -12.80
C ALA A 28 24.51 19.32 -11.77
N ASP A 29 23.90 20.48 -11.99
CA ASP A 29 23.96 21.64 -11.07
C ASP A 29 23.36 21.29 -9.71
N LEU A 30 22.20 20.64 -9.69
CA LEU A 30 21.58 20.16 -8.45
C LEU A 30 22.48 19.13 -7.77
N SER A 31 23.04 18.19 -8.53
CA SER A 31 23.90 17.11 -7.98
C SER A 31 25.17 17.64 -7.31
N ALA A 32 25.69 18.79 -7.78
CA ALA A 32 26.86 19.45 -7.22
C ALA A 32 26.53 20.36 -6.02
N ASN A 33 25.25 20.69 -5.80
CA ASN A 33 24.82 21.56 -4.71
C ASN A 33 24.67 20.77 -3.40
N PRO A 34 25.51 21.01 -2.38
CA PRO A 34 25.47 20.26 -1.12
C PRO A 34 24.22 20.52 -0.27
N ASP A 35 23.54 21.66 -0.46
CA ASP A 35 22.32 22.01 0.26
C ASP A 35 21.07 21.37 -0.36
N SER A 36 21.16 20.88 -1.60
CA SER A 36 20.07 20.21 -2.31
C SER A 36 19.94 18.75 -1.87
N LEU A 37 18.89 18.44 -1.11
CA LEU A 37 18.55 17.06 -0.76
C LEU A 37 18.26 16.22 -2.01
N THR A 38 17.57 16.81 -2.99
CA THR A 38 17.32 16.19 -4.30
C THR A 38 18.63 15.92 -5.03
N GLY A 39 19.52 16.91 -5.08
CA GLY A 39 20.87 16.82 -5.63
C GLY A 39 21.68 15.69 -5.04
N ARG A 40 21.69 15.60 -3.70
CA ARG A 40 22.35 14.51 -2.97
C ARG A 40 21.89 13.13 -3.45
N PHE A 41 20.59 12.92 -3.66
CA PHE A 41 20.05 11.65 -4.13
C PHE A 41 20.16 11.43 -5.64
N LEU A 42 20.33 12.50 -6.43
CA LEU A 42 20.67 12.39 -7.84
C LEU A 42 22.11 11.89 -8.03
N ALA A 43 23.04 12.45 -7.26
CA ALA A 43 24.46 12.08 -7.23
C ALA A 43 24.69 10.70 -6.59
N HIS A 44 24.05 10.46 -5.44
CA HIS A 44 24.20 9.25 -4.64
C HIS A 44 22.82 8.63 -4.37
N PRO A 45 22.28 7.85 -5.32
CA PRO A 45 21.00 7.19 -5.14
C PRO A 45 20.98 6.32 -3.87
N LEU A 46 19.84 6.31 -3.18
CA LEU A 46 19.62 5.42 -2.05
C LEU A 46 19.89 3.97 -2.46
N ARG A 47 20.86 3.34 -1.81
CA ARG A 47 21.12 1.91 -1.95
C ARG A 47 20.30 1.16 -0.90
N HIS A 48 19.27 0.46 -1.33
CA HIS A 48 18.56 -0.53 -0.51
C HIS A 48 19.33 -1.86 -0.62
N PRO A 49 19.66 -2.60 0.47
CA PRO A 49 18.88 -2.76 1.69
C PRO A 49 19.55 -2.31 2.99
N LEU A 50 18.75 -1.72 3.89
CA LEU A 50 19.16 -1.47 5.28
C LEU A 50 19.11 -2.75 6.15
N HIS A 51 18.42 -3.81 5.70
CA HIS A 51 18.38 -5.13 6.35
C HIS A 51 18.24 -6.28 5.34
N PRO A 52 18.73 -7.49 5.68
CA PRO A 52 18.51 -8.69 4.87
C PRO A 52 17.02 -8.95 4.62
N ARG A 53 16.69 -9.44 3.43
CA ARG A 53 15.30 -9.83 3.10
C ARG A 53 14.90 -11.04 3.94
N ARG A 54 13.70 -10.98 4.54
CA ARG A 54 13.11 -12.16 5.18
C ARG A 54 12.83 -13.22 4.11
N THR A 55 13.33 -14.43 4.32
CA THR A 55 13.15 -15.54 3.38
C THR A 55 11.66 -15.87 3.21
N VAL A 56 11.30 -16.23 1.98
CA VAL A 56 10.01 -16.78 1.60
C VAL A 56 10.29 -18.15 0.98
N ASN A 57 9.72 -19.20 1.54
CA ASN A 57 9.88 -20.58 1.11
C ASN A 57 8.51 -21.28 1.11
N ARG A 58 8.47 -22.56 0.75
CA ARG A 58 7.22 -23.34 0.69
C ARG A 58 6.51 -23.49 2.04
N ALA A 59 7.23 -23.36 3.15
CA ALA A 59 6.66 -23.41 4.50
C ALA A 59 6.14 -22.04 4.97
N THR A 60 6.38 -20.97 4.21
CA THR A 60 5.89 -19.64 4.56
C THR A 60 4.39 -19.60 4.37
N PHE A 61 3.67 -19.35 5.45
CA PHE A 61 2.21 -19.21 5.42
C PHE A 61 1.80 -18.12 4.43
N ALA A 62 0.84 -18.43 3.56
CA ALA A 62 0.43 -17.57 2.46
C ALA A 62 -1.09 -17.60 2.27
N LEU A 63 -1.63 -16.47 1.85
CA LEU A 63 -2.97 -16.36 1.30
C LEU A 63 -2.93 -16.79 -0.16
N ALA A 64 -3.62 -17.88 -0.49
CA ALA A 64 -3.60 -18.48 -1.82
C ALA A 64 -4.91 -18.17 -2.56
N LEU A 65 -4.80 -17.40 -3.64
CA LEU A 65 -5.87 -17.03 -4.55
C LEU A 65 -5.80 -17.93 -5.79
N GLY A 66 -6.90 -18.61 -6.11
CA GLY A 66 -7.01 -19.49 -7.27
C GLY A 66 -7.86 -18.88 -8.38
N GLY A 67 -7.36 -18.87 -9.61
CA GLY A 67 -8.11 -18.62 -10.83
C GLY A 67 -8.73 -17.23 -10.91
N ALA A 68 -7.97 -16.18 -10.58
CA ALA A 68 -8.44 -14.81 -10.67
C ALA A 68 -8.80 -14.41 -12.12
N ARG A 69 -10.07 -14.10 -12.36
CA ARG A 69 -10.71 -13.82 -13.66
C ARG A 69 -11.66 -12.64 -13.50
N LEU A 70 -11.11 -11.43 -13.45
CA LEU A 70 -11.87 -10.20 -13.46
C LEU A 70 -11.19 -9.20 -14.41
N HIS A 71 -11.98 -8.47 -15.19
CA HIS A 71 -11.49 -7.60 -16.26
C HIS A 71 -10.52 -8.34 -17.20
N ASN A 72 -9.24 -7.93 -17.24
CA ASN A 72 -8.24 -8.52 -18.11
C ASN A 72 -7.38 -9.61 -17.43
N LEU A 73 -7.73 -10.06 -16.23
CA LEU A 73 -7.04 -11.19 -15.57
C LEU A 73 -7.42 -12.51 -16.26
N GLN A 74 -6.41 -13.31 -16.59
CA GLN A 74 -6.54 -14.53 -17.40
C GLN A 74 -6.50 -15.82 -16.55
N GLY A 75 -7.21 -15.88 -15.43
CA GLY A 75 -7.20 -17.07 -14.55
C GLY A 75 -5.91 -17.22 -13.77
N VAL A 76 -5.50 -16.14 -13.10
CA VAL A 76 -4.21 -16.07 -12.40
C VAL A 76 -4.29 -16.72 -11.01
N ASP A 77 -3.35 -17.62 -10.72
CA ASP A 77 -3.11 -18.16 -9.37
C ASP A 77 -2.01 -17.37 -8.67
N VAL A 78 -2.23 -16.97 -7.41
CA VAL A 78 -1.27 -16.17 -6.64
C VAL A 78 -1.19 -16.64 -5.20
N ASN A 79 0.04 -16.82 -4.71
CA ASN A 79 0.32 -17.02 -3.29
C ASN A 79 0.93 -15.73 -2.70
N VAL A 80 0.20 -15.10 -1.78
CA VAL A 80 0.63 -13.88 -1.09
C VAL A 80 1.18 -14.26 0.29
N PRO A 81 2.51 -14.26 0.51
CA PRO A 81 3.08 -14.63 1.79
C PRO A 81 2.68 -13.63 2.88
N LEU A 82 2.13 -14.14 3.99
CA LEU A 82 1.75 -13.30 5.12
C LEU A 82 3.00 -12.86 5.91
N GLN A 83 2.83 -11.79 6.71
CA GLN A 83 3.91 -11.19 7.50
C GLN A 83 5.12 -10.77 6.65
N ARG A 84 4.88 -10.39 5.39
CA ARG A 84 5.89 -9.88 4.45
C ARG A 84 5.38 -8.60 3.82
N LEU A 85 6.31 -7.72 3.45
CA LEU A 85 6.01 -6.62 2.55
C LEU A 85 5.96 -7.19 1.13
N VAL A 86 4.77 -7.29 0.56
CA VAL A 86 4.53 -7.79 -0.79
C VAL A 86 4.25 -6.62 -1.72
N ALA A 87 4.94 -6.57 -2.85
CA ALA A 87 4.71 -5.56 -3.89
C ALA A 87 4.11 -6.22 -5.14
N VAL A 88 2.96 -5.70 -5.59
CA VAL A 88 2.37 -6.08 -6.88
C VAL A 88 2.84 -5.08 -7.93
N THR A 89 3.65 -5.53 -8.88
CA THR A 89 4.30 -4.68 -9.89
C THR A 89 3.90 -5.05 -11.31
N GLY A 90 4.11 -4.13 -12.26
CA GLY A 90 3.72 -4.31 -13.66
C GLY A 90 3.30 -2.99 -14.32
N VAL A 91 3.26 -2.98 -15.65
CA VAL A 91 2.92 -1.80 -16.47
C VAL A 91 1.49 -1.30 -16.22
N SER A 92 1.19 -0.04 -16.56
CA SER A 92 -0.19 0.46 -16.47
C SER A 92 -1.14 -0.41 -17.31
N GLY A 93 -2.34 -0.67 -16.79
CA GLY A 93 -3.31 -1.56 -17.44
C GLY A 93 -3.07 -3.07 -17.27
N SER A 94 -1.97 -3.51 -16.64
CA SER A 94 -1.68 -4.95 -16.48
C SER A 94 -2.56 -5.70 -15.47
N GLY A 95 -3.62 -5.08 -14.94
CA GLY A 95 -4.53 -5.73 -13.97
C GLY A 95 -4.09 -5.70 -12.50
N LYS A 96 -3.04 -4.94 -12.12
CA LYS A 96 -2.57 -4.86 -10.71
C LYS A 96 -3.65 -4.44 -9.72
N SER A 97 -4.36 -3.35 -10.02
CA SER A 97 -5.43 -2.83 -9.17
C SER A 97 -6.58 -3.82 -9.09
N THR A 98 -6.93 -4.45 -10.21
CA THR A 98 -7.95 -5.51 -10.25
C THR A 98 -7.60 -6.69 -9.38
N LEU A 99 -6.36 -7.19 -9.49
CA LEU A 99 -5.90 -8.29 -8.65
C LEU A 99 -5.91 -7.92 -7.17
N ALA A 100 -5.34 -6.76 -6.81
CA ALA A 100 -5.12 -6.38 -5.41
C ALA A 100 -6.41 -5.89 -4.71
N ARG A 101 -7.22 -5.07 -5.38
CA ARG A 101 -8.42 -4.44 -4.80
C ARG A 101 -9.68 -5.22 -5.12
N ASP A 102 -9.98 -5.36 -6.42
CA ASP A 102 -11.28 -5.85 -6.87
C ASP A 102 -11.44 -7.37 -6.65
N VAL A 103 -10.33 -8.11 -6.58
CA VAL A 103 -10.33 -9.55 -6.29
C VAL A 103 -9.83 -9.81 -4.87
N LEU A 104 -8.54 -9.56 -4.57
CA LEU A 104 -7.95 -10.01 -3.31
C LEU A 104 -8.59 -9.33 -2.09
N LEU A 105 -8.58 -8.00 -2.05
CA LEU A 105 -9.17 -7.23 -0.94
C LEU A 105 -10.67 -7.51 -0.80
N ALA A 106 -11.44 -7.48 -1.90
CA ALA A 106 -12.88 -7.73 -1.87
C ALA A 106 -13.23 -9.08 -1.21
N ASN A 107 -12.57 -10.16 -1.63
CA ASN A 107 -12.82 -11.50 -1.09
C ASN A 107 -12.35 -11.64 0.37
N VAL A 108 -11.15 -11.16 0.71
CA VAL A 108 -10.65 -11.21 2.09
C VAL A 108 -11.56 -10.41 3.01
N HIS A 109 -12.01 -9.23 2.58
CA HIS A 109 -12.90 -8.38 3.36
C HIS A 109 -14.24 -9.06 3.63
N ALA A 110 -14.86 -9.69 2.61
CA ALA A 110 -16.10 -10.44 2.78
C ALA A 110 -15.96 -11.58 3.80
N ILE A 111 -14.89 -12.36 3.71
CA ILE A 111 -14.61 -13.48 4.63
C ILE A 111 -14.37 -12.99 6.06
N VAL A 112 -13.56 -11.94 6.23
CA VAL A 112 -13.28 -11.35 7.54
C VAL A 112 -14.57 -10.77 8.16
N ALA A 113 -15.43 -10.14 7.37
CA ALA A 113 -16.73 -9.65 7.85
C ALA A 113 -17.63 -10.79 8.35
N THR A 114 -17.60 -11.96 7.69
CA THR A 114 -18.33 -13.15 8.15
C THR A 114 -17.85 -13.65 9.51
N LYS A 115 -16.56 -13.51 9.85
CA LYS A 115 -15.99 -13.95 11.15
C LYS A 115 -16.53 -13.17 12.37
N VAL A 116 -17.20 -12.03 12.17
CA VAL A 116 -17.68 -11.18 13.27
C VAL A 116 -18.76 -11.89 14.10
N SER A 117 -19.68 -12.62 13.47
CA SER A 117 -20.75 -13.32 14.16
C SER A 117 -20.40 -14.77 14.49
N LYS A 118 -21.02 -15.34 15.54
CA LYS A 118 -20.86 -16.77 15.86
C LYS A 118 -21.30 -17.66 14.70
N ALA A 119 -22.50 -17.42 14.16
CA ALA A 119 -23.04 -18.17 13.03
C ALA A 119 -22.12 -18.11 11.79
N GLY A 120 -21.50 -16.96 11.52
CA GLY A 120 -20.54 -16.83 10.43
C GLY A 120 -19.24 -17.59 10.67
N ARG A 121 -18.73 -17.63 11.90
CA ARG A 121 -17.59 -18.49 12.26
C ARG A 121 -17.92 -19.97 12.10
N ASP A 122 -19.10 -20.39 12.52
CA ASP A 122 -19.56 -21.77 12.40
C ASP A 122 -19.73 -22.17 10.91
N ALA A 123 -20.27 -21.26 10.08
CA ALA A 123 -20.38 -21.47 8.63
C ALA A 123 -19.01 -21.60 7.95
N LEU A 124 -18.05 -20.73 8.29
CA LEU A 124 -16.68 -20.82 7.78
C LEU A 124 -15.98 -22.11 8.21
N ALA A 125 -16.18 -22.55 9.46
CA ALA A 125 -15.67 -23.83 9.96
C ALA A 125 -16.26 -25.04 9.23
N ALA A 126 -17.51 -24.93 8.74
CA ALA A 126 -18.14 -25.90 7.86
C ALA A 126 -17.71 -25.77 6.38
N GLY A 127 -16.77 -24.87 6.05
CA GLY A 127 -16.28 -24.65 4.68
C GLY A 127 -17.20 -23.81 3.80
N ILE A 128 -18.22 -23.17 4.38
CA ILE A 128 -19.16 -22.32 3.66
C ILE A 128 -18.59 -20.90 3.56
N LEU A 129 -18.06 -20.57 2.39
CA LEU A 129 -17.53 -19.24 2.08
C LEU A 129 -18.64 -18.29 1.59
N PRO A 130 -18.52 -16.97 1.83
CA PRO A 130 -19.33 -16.00 1.11
C PRO A 130 -19.05 -16.09 -0.40
N PRO A 131 -19.98 -15.61 -1.27
CA PRO A 131 -19.79 -15.62 -2.71
C PRO A 131 -18.47 -14.95 -3.10
N LEU A 132 -17.63 -15.69 -3.83
CA LEU A 132 -16.34 -15.17 -4.29
C LEU A 132 -16.53 -14.27 -5.51
N VAL A 133 -15.74 -13.20 -5.57
CA VAL A 133 -15.75 -12.22 -6.66
C VAL A 133 -14.50 -12.41 -7.51
N GLY A 134 -14.71 -12.74 -8.79
CA GLY A 134 -13.64 -12.74 -9.78
C GLY A 134 -12.52 -13.76 -9.54
N CYS A 135 -12.77 -14.84 -8.78
CA CYS A 135 -11.83 -15.93 -8.57
C CYS A 135 -12.55 -17.26 -8.33
N SER A 136 -11.81 -18.37 -8.44
CA SER A 136 -12.33 -19.73 -8.22
C SER A 136 -12.16 -20.22 -6.78
N GLY A 137 -11.26 -19.62 -6.02
CA GLY A 137 -10.99 -20.02 -4.65
C GLY A 137 -10.07 -19.04 -3.92
N LEU A 138 -10.19 -19.02 -2.60
CA LEU A 138 -9.30 -18.31 -1.70
C LEU A 138 -9.10 -19.17 -0.45
N THR A 139 -7.85 -19.41 -0.06
CA THR A 139 -7.49 -20.21 1.12
C THR A 139 -6.33 -19.56 1.88
N GLY A 140 -6.06 -19.96 3.12
CA GLY A 140 -5.00 -19.34 3.93
C GLY A 140 -5.42 -18.01 4.57
N PHE A 141 -6.72 -17.77 4.68
CA PHE A 141 -7.29 -16.57 5.31
C PHE A 141 -7.59 -16.75 6.81
N GLU A 142 -7.39 -17.96 7.34
CA GLU A 142 -7.71 -18.35 8.72
C GLU A 142 -7.07 -17.41 9.76
N PRO A 143 -5.77 -17.04 9.68
CA PRO A 143 -5.15 -16.14 10.66
C PRO A 143 -5.42 -14.65 10.41
N ILE A 144 -6.23 -14.30 9.41
CA ILE A 144 -6.54 -12.90 9.09
C ILE A 144 -7.81 -12.49 9.86
N ASP A 145 -7.64 -11.66 10.89
CA ASP A 145 -8.77 -11.13 11.69
C ASP A 145 -9.30 -9.80 11.16
N ARG A 146 -8.46 -9.05 10.44
CA ARG A 146 -8.81 -7.75 9.88
C ARG A 146 -8.05 -7.52 8.59
N VAL A 147 -8.72 -6.90 7.63
CA VAL A 147 -8.11 -6.36 6.42
C VAL A 147 -8.45 -4.88 6.32
N LEU A 148 -7.45 -4.07 5.96
CA LEU A 148 -7.57 -2.62 5.86
C LEU A 148 -7.00 -2.17 4.53
N GLU A 149 -7.75 -1.34 3.81
CA GLU A 149 -7.22 -0.58 2.68
C GLU A 149 -6.81 0.80 3.17
N VAL A 150 -5.63 1.25 2.73
CA VAL A 150 -5.19 2.63 2.86
C VAL A 150 -5.04 3.16 1.44
N ASP A 151 -5.91 4.08 1.06
CA ASP A 151 -5.97 4.65 -0.27
C ASP A 151 -5.60 6.15 -0.26
N GLN A 152 -5.87 6.83 -1.38
CA GLN A 152 -5.63 8.28 -1.52
C GLN A 152 -6.92 9.09 -1.36
N THR A 153 -8.00 8.48 -0.85
CA THR A 153 -9.24 9.20 -0.58
C THR A 153 -8.96 10.25 0.50
N PRO A 154 -9.43 11.51 0.33
CA PRO A 154 -9.22 12.55 1.33
C PRO A 154 -9.70 12.11 2.71
N ILE A 155 -8.89 12.37 3.74
CA ILE A 155 -9.19 12.03 5.14
C ILE A 155 -10.48 12.67 5.68
N GLY A 156 -10.97 13.72 5.03
CA GLY A 156 -12.28 14.31 5.28
C GLY A 156 -12.68 15.25 4.15
N LYS A 157 -13.99 15.44 3.99
CA LYS A 157 -14.57 16.31 2.95
C LYS A 157 -14.94 17.71 3.46
N THR A 158 -14.63 18.02 4.73
CA THR A 158 -15.00 19.28 5.37
C THR A 158 -13.81 19.94 6.05
N PRO A 159 -13.82 21.27 6.22
CA PRO A 159 -12.77 21.98 6.97
C PRO A 159 -12.63 21.56 8.44
N ARG A 160 -13.64 20.84 9.00
CA ARG A 160 -13.59 20.32 10.38
C ARG A 160 -12.68 19.11 10.53
N SER A 161 -12.25 18.50 9.43
CA SER A 161 -11.38 17.33 9.45
C SER A 161 -9.93 17.77 9.27
N CYS A 162 -9.11 17.47 10.28
CA CYS A 162 -7.67 17.65 10.24
C CYS A 162 -6.98 16.38 10.76
N PRO A 163 -5.64 16.25 10.64
CA PRO A 163 -4.94 15.09 11.18
C PRO A 163 -5.28 14.81 12.65
N ALA A 164 -5.43 15.86 13.48
CA ALA A 164 -5.71 15.71 14.91
C ALA A 164 -7.07 15.08 15.21
N THR A 165 -8.10 15.46 14.47
CA THR A 165 -9.43 14.84 14.60
C THR A 165 -9.46 13.44 13.98
N TYR A 166 -8.70 13.22 12.90
CA TYR A 166 -8.70 11.94 12.18
C TYR A 166 -8.08 10.80 13.00
N ILE A 167 -6.96 11.06 13.68
CA ILE A 167 -6.32 10.06 14.56
C ILE A 167 -6.84 10.09 16.01
N GLY A 168 -7.83 10.95 16.31
CA GLY A 168 -8.53 10.99 17.59
C GLY A 168 -7.82 11.71 18.75
N PHE A 169 -6.56 12.16 18.62
CA PHE A 169 -5.86 12.79 19.75
C PHE A 169 -6.44 14.15 20.16
N TRP A 170 -7.22 14.80 19.28
CA TRP A 170 -7.92 16.04 19.64
C TRP A 170 -8.84 15.85 20.85
N ASP A 171 -9.42 14.65 21.01
CA ASP A 171 -10.27 14.32 22.16
C ASP A 171 -9.49 14.29 23.46
N THR A 172 -8.23 13.88 23.43
CA THR A 172 -7.32 13.93 24.57
C THR A 172 -7.02 15.37 24.95
N ILE A 173 -6.74 16.24 23.96
CA ILE A 173 -6.46 17.66 24.22
C ILE A 173 -7.66 18.36 24.85
N ARG A 174 -8.88 18.07 24.38
CA ARG A 174 -10.10 18.69 24.92
C ARG A 174 -10.42 18.32 26.37
N LYS A 175 -9.77 17.28 26.92
CA LYS A 175 -9.97 16.80 28.30
C LYS A 175 -8.93 17.34 29.28
N LEU A 176 -7.90 18.05 28.80
CA LEU A 176 -6.94 18.78 29.63
C LEU A 176 -7.56 20.08 30.13
#